data_AF-A0A653DRB6-F1
#
_entry.id   AF-A0A653DRB6-F1
#
_cell.length_a   1.000
_cell.length_b   1.000
_cell.length_c   1.000
_cell.angle_alpha   90.00
_cell.angle_beta   90.00
_cell.angle_gamma   90.00
#
_symmetry.space_group_name_H-M   'P 1'
#
loop_
_entity.id
_entity.type
_entity.pdbx_description
1 polymer ?
#
loop_
_entity_poly.entity_id
_entity_poly.type
_entity_poly.pdbx_seq_one_letter_code
_entity_poly.pdbx_strand_id
1 'polypeptide(L)' 'NWNGGITIGGTRISNLRFADDTTLIAASQEGLVALLNILEQHSTAYGPGINYNKTKIESMTIIEKYGQ' A
#
# COMPACT_ATOMS: atom_id res chain seq x y z
N ASN A 1 -10.05 -0.62 -25.15
CA ASN A 1 -10.58 -1.96 -24.83
C ASN A 1 -9.46 -2.87 -24.35
N TRP A 2 -9.16 -2.85 -23.05
CA TRP A 2 -8.27 -3.82 -22.41
C TRP A 2 -9.05 -5.12 -22.18
N ASN A 3 -8.44 -6.27 -22.47
CA ASN A 3 -9.11 -7.58 -22.45
C ASN A 3 -8.54 -8.54 -21.39
N GLY A 4 -7.98 -7.98 -20.31
CA GLY A 4 -7.57 -8.75 -19.13
C GLY A 4 -6.34 -9.64 -19.29
N GLY A 5 -5.48 -9.44 -20.30
CA GLY A 5 -4.29 -10.29 -20.48
C GLY A 5 -3.36 -9.90 -21.62
N ILE A 6 -2.19 -10.52 -21.67
CA ILE A 6 -1.15 -10.35 -22.70
C ILE A 6 -0.75 -11.72 -23.29
N THR A 7 -0.48 -11.77 -24.60
CA THR A 7 0.02 -12.99 -25.25
C THR A 7 1.53 -12.90 -25.44
N ILE A 8 2.27 -13.88 -24.93
CA ILE A 8 3.73 -13.98 -25.07
C ILE A 8 4.05 -15.38 -25.61
N GLY A 9 4.76 -15.47 -26.74
CA GLY A 9 5.11 -16.76 -27.35
C GLY A 9 3.90 -17.67 -27.68
N GLY A 10 2.75 -17.08 -27.97
CA GLY A 10 1.50 -17.82 -28.23
C GLY A 10 0.73 -18.25 -26.98
N THR A 11 1.26 -18.01 -25.77
CA THR A 11 0.57 -18.29 -24.51
C THR A 11 -0.10 -17.04 -23.98
N ARG A 12 -1.39 -17.11 -23.64
CA ARG A 12 -2.14 -16.00 -23.05
C ARG A 12 -2.00 -15.99 -21.54
N ILE A 13 -1.48 -14.91 -20.99
CA ILE A 13 -1.39 -14.63 -19.57
C ILE A 13 -2.55 -13.70 -19.20
N SER A 14 -3.55 -14.20 -18.46
CA SER A 14 -4.80 -13.46 -18.19
C SER A 14 -5.15 -13.28 -16.71
N ASN A 15 -4.28 -13.68 -15.79
CA ASN A 15 -4.48 -13.52 -14.35
C ASN A 15 -3.37 -12.65 -13.73
N LEU A 16 -3.04 -11.54 -14.40
CA LEU A 16 -2.10 -10.55 -13.88
C LEU A 16 -2.81 -9.76 -12.76
N ARG A 17 -2.25 -9.82 -11.55
CA ARG A 17 -2.72 -9.01 -10.40
C ARG A 17 -1.70 -7.93 -10.12
N PHE A 18 -2.16 -6.70 -9.99
CA PHE A 18 -1.37 -5.62 -9.40
C PHE A 18 -1.60 -5.67 -7.88
N ALA A 19 -0.54 -5.60 -7.09
CA ALA A 19 -0.63 -5.47 -5.64
C ALA A 19 -0.33 -4.01 -5.27
N ASP A 20 -1.26 -3.37 -4.55
CA ASP A 20 -1.24 -1.96 -4.16
C ASP A 20 -1.04 -1.75 -2.64
N ASP A 21 -0.62 -2.80 -1.93
CA ASP A 21 -0.44 -2.74 -0.49
C ASP A 21 0.63 -1.70 -0.11
N THR A 22 0.26 -0.76 0.76
CA THR A 22 1.11 0.34 1.25
C THR A 22 1.19 0.30 2.78
N THR A 23 2.38 0.40 3.37
CA THR A 23 2.59 0.44 4.82
C THR A 23 3.21 1.78 5.24
N LEU A 24 2.62 2.44 6.23
CA LEU A 24 3.12 3.70 6.82
C LEU A 24 3.66 3.45 8.24
N ILE A 25 4.80 4.07 8.57
CA ILE A 25 5.43 3.97 9.89
C ILE A 25 5.75 5.39 10.38
N ALA A 26 5.33 5.72 11.60
CA ALA A 26 5.65 6.98 12.27
C ALA A 26 5.89 6.75 13.76
N ALA A 27 6.67 7.63 14.39
CA ALA A 27 6.97 7.57 15.82
C ALA A 27 5.81 8.07 16.71
N SER A 28 4.80 8.72 16.13
CA SER A 28 3.63 9.23 16.85
C SER A 28 2.36 9.13 16.01
N GLN A 29 1.21 9.26 16.67
CA GLN A 29 -0.09 9.29 16.02
C GLN A 29 -0.23 10.50 15.09
N GLU A 30 0.24 11.68 15.50
CA GLU A 30 0.23 12.90 14.69
C GLU A 30 1.08 12.73 13.42
N GLY A 31 2.25 12.08 13.55
CA GLY A 31 3.09 11.75 12.41
C GLY A 31 2.40 10.78 11.44
N LEU A 32 1.68 9.78 11.96
CA LEU A 32 0.91 8.85 11.14
C LEU A 32 -0.24 9.54 10.39
N VAL A 33 -0.95 10.45 11.07
CA VAL A 33 -2.02 11.26 10.46
C VAL A 33 -1.47 12.16 9.34
N ALA A 34 -0.31 12.79 9.56
CA ALA A 34 0.33 13.61 8.52
C ALA A 34 0.70 12.77 7.28
N LEU A 35 1.25 11.56 7.48
CA LEU A 35 1.56 10.64 6.38
C LEU A 35 0.32 10.16 5.64
N LEU A 36 -0.76 9.86 6.38
CA LEU A 36 -2.03 9.43 5.79
C LEU A 36 -2.64 10.51 4.90
N ASN A 37 -2.62 11.78 5.32
CA ASN A 37 -3.11 12.89 4.53
C ASN A 37 -2.33 13.08 3.23
N ILE A 38 -1.00 12.94 3.27
CA ILE A 38 -0.14 12.98 2.08
C ILE A 38 -0.49 11.82 1.14
N LEU A 39 -0.63 10.60 1.69
CA LEU A 39 -0.99 9.42 0.90
C LEU A 39 -2.38 9.58 0.25
N GLU A 40 -3.36 10.13 0.96
CA GLU A 40 -4.70 10.38 0.44
C GLU A 40 -4.68 11.42 -0.71
N GLN A 41 -3.93 12.51 -0.53
CA GLN A 41 -3.77 13.54 -1.56
C GLN A 41 -3.13 12.96 -2.84
N HIS A 42 -2.06 12.16 -2.69
CA HIS A 42 -1.35 11.57 -3.83
C HIS A 42 -2.13 10.42 -4.49
N SER A 43 -2.79 9.57 -3.72
CA SER A 43 -3.61 8.47 -4.25
C SER A 43 -4.79 9.01 -5.05
N THR A 44 -5.46 10.07 -4.57
CA THR A 44 -6.56 10.71 -5.31
C THR A 44 -6.11 11.25 -6.67
N ALA A 45 -4.84 11.66 -6.80
CA ALA A 45 -4.31 12.23 -8.04
C ALA A 45 -3.82 11.18 -9.06
N TYR A 46 -3.35 10.01 -8.61
CA TYR A 46 -2.62 9.06 -9.49
C TYR A 46 -3.00 7.58 -9.31
N GLY A 47 -3.89 7.23 -8.38
CA GLY A 47 -4.23 5.85 -8.05
C GLY A 47 -5.67 5.67 -7.55
N PRO A 48 -6.07 4.45 -7.19
CA PRO A 48 -7.30 4.22 -6.45
C PRO A 48 -7.15 4.83 -5.04
N GLY A 49 -8.19 5.54 -4.57
CA GLY A 49 -8.20 6.14 -3.23
C GLY A 49 -8.08 5.10 -2.11
N ILE A 50 -7.73 5.56 -0.92
CA ILE A 50 -7.49 4.69 0.25
C ILE A 50 -8.79 3.94 0.63
N ASN A 51 -8.69 2.61 0.78
CA ASN A 51 -9.80 1.80 1.28
C ASN A 51 -9.72 1.64 2.80
N TYR A 52 -10.35 2.57 3.52
CA TYR A 52 -10.37 2.57 4.99
C TYR A 52 -10.93 1.31 5.64
N ASN A 53 -11.82 0.55 4.96
CA ASN A 53 -12.33 -0.72 5.49
C ASN A 53 -11.29 -1.85 5.49
N LYS A 54 -10.27 -1.73 4.64
CA LYS A 54 -9.16 -2.69 4.53
C LYS A 54 -7.89 -2.20 5.25
N THR A 55 -7.77 -0.90 5.50
CA THR A 55 -6.66 -0.32 6.23
C THR A 55 -6.68 -0.75 7.70
N LYS A 56 -5.56 -1.29 8.18
CA LYS A 56 -5.38 -1.66 9.59
C LYS A 56 -4.32 -0.76 10.22
N ILE A 57 -4.60 -0.23 11.42
CA ILE A 57 -3.63 0.51 12.23
C ILE A 57 -3.09 -0.43 13.29
N GLU A 58 -1.77 -0.54 13.39
CA GLU A 58 -1.08 -1.32 14.41
C GLU A 58 -0.08 -0.42 15.15
N SER A 59 0.11 -0.67 16.44
CA SER A 59 1.14 -0.01 17.22
C SER A 59 2.34 -0.94 17.33
N MET A 60 3.53 -0.43 17.00
CA MET A 60 4.77 -1.19 17.05
C MET A 60 5.65 -0.65 18.18
N THR A 61 5.83 -1.45 19.23
CA THR A 61 6.82 -1.16 20.28
C THR A 61 8.19 -1.63 19.79
N ILE A 62 9.11 -0.70 19.53
CA ILE A 62 10.51 -1.04 19.24
C ILE A 62 11.15 -1.50 20.55
N ILE A 63 11.40 -2.80 20.67
CA ILE A 63 12.21 -3.34 21.77
C ILE A 63 13.67 -3.26 21.31
N GLU A 64 14.40 -2.28 21.83
CA GLU A 64 15.86 -2.27 21.71
C GLU A 64 16.41 -3.51 22.42
N LYS A 65 16.89 -4.50 21.65
CA LYS A 65 17.73 -5.54 22.22
C LYS A 65 19.07 -4.90 22.57
N TYR A 66 19.22 -4.52 23.82
CA TYR A 66 20.54 -4.25 24.38
C TYR A 66 21.40 -5.50 24.17
N GLY A 67 22.55 -5.30 23.50
CA GLY A 67 23.46 -6.35 23.10
C GLY A 67 23.86 -7.26 24.27
N GLN A 68 23.80 -8.56 24.01
CA GLN A 68 24.63 -9.55 24.69
C GLN A 68 25.94 -9.66 23.90
#